data_AF-B3RF63-F1
#
_entry.id   AF-B3RF63-F1
#
_cell.length_a   1.000
_cell.length_b   1.000
_cell.length_c   1.000
_cell.angle_alpha   90.00
_cell.angle_beta   90.00
_cell.angle_gamma   90.00
#
_symmetry.space_group_name_H-M   'P 1'
#
loop_
_entity.id
_entity.type
_entity.pdbx_description
1 polymer ?
#
loop_
_entity_poly.entity_id
_entity_poly.type
_entity_poly.pdbx_seq_one_letter_code
_entity_poly.pdbx_strand_id
1 'polypeptide(L)'
;MKKLDSKVNIIPIIAKADTISKSELHKFKIKIMGELVSNGVQIYQFPTDDEAVAEINAVMNAHLPFAVVGSTEEVKVGNKLVRARQYPWGVVQVENENHCDFVKLREMLIRVNMEDLREQTHSRHYELYRRCKLEEMGFRDSDGDSQPFSLQETYEAKRKEFLSELQRKEEEMRQMFVNKVKETELELKEKERELHEKFEHLKRVHQEEKRKVEEKRRELEEESSAFTRRKAAVEALQSQALHATSQQPLRKDKDRKKSDIGAQQSGMSLSNSKVMMTKASVEPLNCSTWWPAMQCCSCLVRDATWREGFL
;
A
#
# COMPACT_ATOMS: atom_id res chain seq x y z
N MET A 1 -28.11 14.82 6.14
CA MET A 1 -29.48 14.37 5.83
C MET A 1 -30.00 14.94 4.51
N LYS A 2 -29.79 16.23 4.20
CA LYS A 2 -30.18 16.88 2.92
C LYS A 2 -29.62 16.28 1.61
N LYS A 3 -28.62 15.41 1.68
CA LYS A 3 -28.11 14.66 0.50
C LYS A 3 -28.77 13.28 0.35
N LEU A 4 -29.50 12.85 1.37
CA LEU A 4 -30.07 11.51 1.51
C LEU A 4 -31.60 11.54 1.43
N ASP A 5 -32.23 12.67 1.75
CA ASP A 5 -33.69 12.84 1.81
C ASP A 5 -34.39 12.56 0.47
N SER A 6 -33.73 12.81 -0.65
CA SER A 6 -34.23 12.44 -1.98
C SER A 6 -33.93 11.01 -2.39
N LYS A 7 -33.07 10.30 -1.67
CA LYS A 7 -32.55 8.97 -2.05
C LYS A 7 -33.11 7.83 -1.22
N VAL A 8 -33.46 8.08 0.03
CA VAL A 8 -33.91 7.06 0.97
C VAL A 8 -34.94 7.63 1.94
N ASN A 9 -35.76 6.74 2.50
CA ASN A 9 -36.69 7.06 3.58
C ASN A 9 -35.90 7.31 4.88
N ILE A 10 -35.85 8.56 5.34
CA ILE A 10 -35.14 8.94 6.57
C ILE A 10 -36.08 8.91 7.76
N ILE A 11 -35.78 8.07 8.77
CA ILE A 11 -36.46 8.07 10.06
C ILE A 11 -35.48 8.58 11.13
N PRO A 12 -35.67 9.81 11.64
CA PRO A 12 -34.76 10.37 12.63
C PRO A 12 -34.97 9.72 14.00
N ILE A 13 -33.86 9.34 14.65
CA ILE A 13 -33.85 8.76 15.99
C ILE A 13 -32.89 9.52 16.90
N ILE A 14 -33.24 9.64 18.18
CA ILE A 14 -32.36 10.11 19.24
C ILE A 14 -31.78 8.85 19.91
N ALA A 15 -30.50 8.60 19.64
CA ALA A 15 -29.79 7.47 20.23
C ALA A 15 -29.45 7.73 21.71
N LYS A 16 -29.31 6.65 22.49
CA LYS A 16 -28.96 6.69 23.93
C LYS A 16 -29.84 7.67 24.71
N ALA A 17 -31.15 7.59 24.48
CA ALA A 17 -32.12 8.50 25.09
C ALA A 17 -32.14 8.42 26.63
N ASP A 18 -31.61 7.35 27.22
CA ASP A 18 -31.43 7.17 28.67
C ASP A 18 -30.44 8.17 29.30
N THR A 19 -29.68 8.91 28.48
CA THR A 19 -28.79 9.99 28.93
C THR A 19 -29.50 11.35 29.09
N ILE A 20 -30.74 11.48 28.64
CA ILE A 20 -31.48 12.75 28.59
C ILE A 20 -32.72 12.65 29.49
N SER A 21 -32.98 13.68 30.30
CA SER A 21 -34.21 13.70 31.11
C SER A 21 -35.46 13.88 30.24
N LYS A 22 -36.63 13.43 30.71
CA LYS A 22 -37.88 13.54 29.95
C LYS A 22 -38.23 14.99 29.56
N SER A 23 -37.97 15.95 30.45
CA SER A 23 -38.20 17.38 30.20
C SER A 23 -37.26 17.96 29.14
N GLU A 24 -36.00 17.55 29.13
CA GLU A 24 -35.02 17.98 28.12
C GLU A 24 -35.30 17.31 26.78
N LEU A 25 -35.65 16.03 26.81
CA LEU A 25 -36.00 15.25 25.63
C LEU A 25 -37.15 15.89 24.85
N HIS A 26 -38.19 16.36 25.54
CA HIS A 26 -39.30 17.06 24.90
C HIS A 26 -38.85 18.33 24.17
N LYS A 27 -38.04 19.18 24.82
CA LYS A 27 -37.48 20.39 24.20
C LYS A 27 -36.55 20.04 23.03
N PHE A 28 -35.79 18.95 23.17
CA PHE A 28 -34.84 18.50 22.16
C PHE A 28 -35.55 17.99 20.90
N LYS A 29 -36.63 17.21 21.05
CA LYS A 29 -37.49 16.78 19.93
C LYS A 29 -38.04 17.97 19.14
N ILE A 30 -38.58 18.97 19.83
CA ILE A 30 -39.10 20.20 19.20
C ILE A 30 -38.01 20.92 18.41
N LYS A 31 -36.82 21.10 19.01
CA LYS A 31 -35.70 21.77 18.35
C LYS A 31 -35.24 21.02 17.09
N ILE A 32 -35.08 19.70 17.18
CA ILE A 32 -34.70 18.87 16.03
C ILE A 32 -35.74 19.01 14.92
N MET A 33 -37.02 18.81 15.23
CA MET A 33 -38.09 18.91 14.22
C MET A 33 -38.15 20.30 13.59
N GLY A 34 -37.97 21.37 14.38
CA GLY A 34 -37.87 22.73 13.87
C GLY A 34 -36.72 22.93 12.90
N GLU A 35 -35.53 22.40 13.20
CA GLU A 35 -34.37 22.46 12.32
C GLU A 35 -34.56 21.64 11.03
N LEU A 36 -35.25 20.49 11.09
CA LEU A 36 -35.55 19.69 9.90
C LEU A 36 -36.44 20.46 8.92
N VAL A 37 -37.49 21.09 9.46
CA VAL A 37 -38.42 21.90 8.68
C VAL A 37 -37.72 23.13 8.11
N SER A 38 -36.94 23.86 8.93
CA SER A 38 -36.27 25.09 8.48
C SER A 38 -35.23 24.83 7.37
N ASN A 39 -34.59 23.66 7.38
CA ASN A 39 -33.62 23.27 6.37
C ASN A 39 -34.24 22.59 5.14
N GLY A 40 -35.56 22.34 5.17
CA GLY A 40 -36.31 21.65 4.12
C GLY A 40 -35.92 20.19 3.96
N VAL A 41 -35.52 19.52 5.05
CA VAL A 41 -35.14 18.10 5.01
C VAL A 41 -36.39 17.25 5.03
N GLN A 42 -36.56 16.42 3.99
CA GLN A 42 -37.70 15.52 3.90
C GLN A 42 -37.41 14.25 4.68
N ILE A 43 -38.20 14.03 5.73
CA ILE A 43 -38.18 12.79 6.50
C ILE A 43 -39.38 11.93 6.11
N TYR A 44 -39.27 10.64 6.33
CA TYR A 44 -40.37 9.72 6.14
C TYR A 44 -41.49 10.02 7.15
N GLN A 45 -42.71 10.16 6.64
CA GLN A 45 -43.92 10.30 7.44
C GLN A 45 -44.84 9.13 7.14
N PHE A 46 -45.44 8.58 8.18
CA PHE A 46 -46.35 7.45 8.04
C PHE A 46 -47.60 7.86 7.28
N PRO A 47 -48.06 7.05 6.32
CA PRO A 47 -49.28 7.33 5.59
C PRO A 47 -50.46 7.31 6.55
N THR A 48 -51.33 8.32 6.43
CA THR A 48 -52.58 8.43 7.20
C THR A 48 -53.81 8.23 6.32
N ASP A 49 -53.62 7.72 5.10
CA ASP A 49 -54.66 7.61 4.09
C ASP A 49 -55.56 6.39 4.31
N ASP A 50 -55.02 5.33 4.93
CA ASP A 50 -55.79 4.15 5.31
C ASP A 50 -56.43 4.34 6.69
N GLU A 51 -57.76 4.42 6.70
CA GLU A 51 -58.59 4.64 7.89
C GLU A 51 -58.36 3.58 8.99
N ALA A 52 -57.94 2.36 8.64
CA ALA A 52 -57.66 1.31 9.61
C ALA A 52 -56.39 1.55 10.45
N VAL A 53 -55.43 2.33 9.93
CA VAL A 53 -54.13 2.58 10.59
C VAL A 53 -53.81 4.07 10.75
N ALA A 54 -54.68 4.96 10.25
CA ALA A 54 -54.50 6.41 10.27
C ALA A 54 -54.28 6.96 11.68
N GLU A 55 -55.09 6.54 12.66
CA GLU A 55 -54.97 7.01 14.05
C GLU A 55 -53.63 6.59 14.67
N ILE A 56 -53.22 5.34 14.45
CA ILE A 56 -51.94 4.81 14.95
C ILE A 56 -50.78 5.57 14.29
N ASN A 57 -50.82 5.75 12.97
CA ASN A 57 -49.77 6.41 12.21
C ASN A 57 -49.67 7.91 12.55
N ALA A 58 -50.78 8.59 12.83
CA ALA A 58 -50.78 9.97 13.31
C ALA A 58 -50.07 10.10 14.67
N VAL A 59 -50.36 9.19 15.62
CA VAL A 59 -49.67 9.14 16.91
C VAL A 59 -48.18 8.84 16.72
N MET A 60 -47.82 7.92 15.82
CA MET A 60 -46.42 7.59 15.55
C MET A 60 -45.65 8.76 14.93
N ASN A 61 -46.26 9.49 14.00
CA ASN A 61 -45.70 10.70 13.40
C ASN A 61 -45.41 11.77 14.48
N ALA A 62 -46.28 11.90 15.48
CA ALA A 62 -46.09 12.85 16.59
C ALA A 62 -44.92 12.47 17.53
N HIS A 63 -44.47 11.20 17.52
CA HIS A 63 -43.35 10.75 18.35
C HIS A 63 -41.98 10.98 17.70
N LEU A 64 -41.93 11.38 16.42
CA LEU A 64 -40.69 11.68 15.72
C LEU A 64 -40.00 12.92 16.30
N PRO A 65 -38.66 12.90 16.47
CA PRO A 65 -37.76 11.74 16.33
C PRO A 65 -37.88 10.75 17.50
N PHE A 66 -37.79 9.44 17.22
CA PHE A 66 -37.94 8.40 18.26
C PHE A 66 -36.77 8.41 19.24
N ALA A 67 -37.05 8.43 20.54
CA ALA A 67 -36.04 8.39 21.58
C ALA A 67 -35.74 6.94 21.98
N VAL A 68 -34.63 6.38 21.52
CA VAL A 68 -34.36 4.94 21.62
C VAL A 68 -33.18 4.62 22.53
N VAL A 69 -33.29 3.47 23.19
CA VAL A 69 -32.25 2.87 24.03
C VAL A 69 -31.99 1.47 23.51
N GLY A 70 -30.72 1.15 23.24
CA GLY A 70 -30.30 -0.18 22.79
C GLY A 70 -29.61 -0.95 23.92
N SER A 71 -30.00 -2.21 24.11
CA SER A 71 -29.28 -3.17 24.94
C SER A 71 -29.43 -4.58 24.39
N THR A 72 -28.34 -5.35 24.41
CA THR A 72 -28.32 -6.80 24.17
C THR A 72 -28.32 -7.59 25.47
N GLU A 73 -28.09 -6.93 26.61
CA GLU A 73 -28.03 -7.58 27.93
C GLU A 73 -29.44 -7.78 28.49
N GLU A 74 -29.69 -8.97 29.03
CA GLU A 74 -30.93 -9.32 29.69
C GLU A 74 -30.75 -9.26 31.20
N VAL A 75 -31.61 -8.49 31.87
CA VAL A 75 -31.61 -8.35 33.32
C VAL A 75 -32.92 -8.92 33.85
N LYS A 76 -32.85 -9.69 34.93
CA LYS A 76 -34.04 -10.21 35.61
C LYS A 76 -34.71 -9.08 36.38
N VAL A 77 -35.83 -8.57 35.88
CA VAL A 77 -36.67 -7.59 36.56
C VAL A 77 -37.96 -8.28 37.00
N GLY A 78 -38.08 -8.54 38.30
CA GLY A 78 -39.15 -9.38 38.85
C GLY A 78 -39.02 -10.84 38.38
N ASN A 79 -40.05 -11.35 37.69
CA ASN A 79 -40.10 -12.73 37.20
C ASN A 79 -39.79 -12.88 35.71
N LYS A 80 -39.43 -11.80 35.00
CA LYS A 80 -39.15 -11.82 33.57
C LYS A 80 -37.71 -11.38 33.29
N LEU A 81 -37.09 -12.05 32.33
CA LEU A 81 -35.85 -11.57 31.70
C LEU A 81 -36.25 -10.53 30.66
N VAL A 82 -35.73 -9.32 30.80
CA VAL A 82 -36.01 -8.21 29.90
C VAL A 82 -34.71 -7.57 29.45
N ARG A 83 -34.65 -7.15 28.18
CA ARG A 83 -33.51 -6.40 27.66
C ARG A 83 -33.45 -5.04 28.33
N ALA A 84 -32.34 -4.76 29.00
CA ALA A 84 -32.21 -3.56 29.82
C ALA A 84 -30.75 -3.09 29.92
N ARG A 85 -30.57 -1.82 30.30
CA ARG A 85 -29.27 -1.28 30.72
C ARG A 85 -29.26 -1.13 32.23
N GLN A 86 -28.30 -1.74 32.91
CA GLN A 86 -28.16 -1.65 34.35
C GLN A 86 -27.18 -0.53 34.73
N TYR A 87 -27.65 0.37 35.59
CA TYR A 87 -26.85 1.43 36.21
C TYR A 87 -26.91 1.30 37.73
N PRO A 88 -25.96 1.91 38.47
CA PRO A 88 -25.98 1.90 39.94
C PRO A 88 -27.27 2.49 40.54
N TRP A 89 -27.91 3.42 39.84
CA TRP A 89 -29.14 4.10 40.26
C TRP A 89 -30.43 3.45 39.75
N GLY A 90 -30.36 2.42 38.90
CA GLY A 90 -31.56 1.77 38.38
C GLY A 90 -31.37 1.01 37.07
N VAL A 91 -32.45 0.43 36.59
CA VAL A 91 -32.47 -0.41 35.38
C VAL A 91 -33.38 0.20 34.33
N VAL A 92 -32.81 0.54 33.17
CA VAL A 92 -33.57 1.08 32.04
C VAL A 92 -34.00 -0.06 31.14
N GLN A 93 -35.27 -0.44 31.24
CA GLN A 93 -35.90 -1.43 30.37
C GLN A 93 -36.10 -0.89 28.95
N VAL A 94 -35.64 -1.61 27.93
CA VAL A 94 -35.73 -1.21 26.52
C VAL A 94 -37.15 -1.37 25.97
N GLU A 95 -37.90 -2.37 26.43
CA GLU A 95 -39.27 -2.64 25.94
C GLU A 95 -40.35 -1.87 26.71
N ASN A 96 -39.96 -0.98 27.63
CA ASN A 96 -40.90 -0.19 28.42
C ASN A 96 -41.12 1.18 27.76
N GLU A 97 -42.37 1.44 27.33
CA GLU A 97 -42.75 2.70 26.67
C GLU A 97 -42.59 3.94 27.55
N ASN A 98 -42.57 3.78 28.88
CA ASN A 98 -42.33 4.90 29.78
C ASN A 98 -40.86 5.30 29.85
N HIS A 99 -39.94 4.44 29.39
CA HIS A 99 -38.50 4.68 29.40
C HIS A 99 -37.98 5.11 28.03
N CYS A 100 -38.46 4.49 26.94
CA CYS A 100 -38.05 4.85 25.60
C CYS A 100 -39.09 4.47 24.54
N ASP A 101 -38.94 5.04 23.34
CA ASP A 101 -39.82 4.84 22.20
C ASP A 101 -39.44 3.62 21.35
N PHE A 102 -38.64 2.68 21.88
CA PHE A 102 -38.15 1.53 21.10
C PHE A 102 -39.29 0.63 20.60
N VAL A 103 -40.31 0.40 21.43
CA VAL A 103 -41.50 -0.38 21.03
C VAL A 103 -42.19 0.28 19.85
N LYS A 104 -42.40 1.61 19.91
CA LYS A 104 -43.02 2.39 18.85
C LYS A 104 -42.22 2.28 17.54
N LEU A 105 -40.90 2.43 17.59
CA LEU A 105 -40.02 2.27 16.43
C LEU A 105 -40.12 0.85 15.83
N ARG A 106 -40.15 -0.20 16.66
CA ARG A 106 -40.21 -1.60 16.21
C ARG A 106 -41.53 -1.93 15.52
N GLU A 107 -42.66 -1.62 16.16
CA GLU A 107 -43.99 -1.88 15.60
C GLU A 107 -44.15 -1.15 14.26
N MET A 108 -43.66 0.08 14.20
CA MET A 108 -43.69 0.91 13.01
C MET A 108 -42.86 0.34 11.84
N LEU A 109 -41.60 -0.05 12.08
CA LEU A 109 -40.71 -0.54 11.02
C LEU A 109 -41.10 -1.93 10.48
N ILE A 110 -41.51 -2.83 11.38
CA ILE A 110 -41.60 -4.26 11.05
C ILE A 110 -43.04 -4.70 10.85
N ARG A 111 -44.00 -4.13 11.59
CA ARG A 111 -45.36 -4.68 11.65
C ARG A 111 -46.34 -3.96 10.73
N VAL A 112 -46.25 -2.64 10.64
CA VAL A 112 -47.29 -1.82 9.97
C VAL A 112 -46.79 -1.25 8.64
N ASN A 113 -45.60 -0.66 8.59
CA ASN A 113 -45.22 0.22 7.48
C ASN A 113 -44.08 -0.33 6.60
N MET A 114 -43.76 -1.63 6.69
CA MET A 114 -42.69 -2.22 5.87
C MET A 114 -43.01 -2.16 4.37
N GLU A 115 -44.27 -2.43 4.01
CA GLU A 115 -44.72 -2.40 2.62
C GLU A 115 -44.71 -0.98 2.06
N ASP A 116 -45.20 0.00 2.82
CA ASP A 116 -45.18 1.41 2.42
C ASP A 116 -43.74 1.93 2.26
N LEU A 117 -42.83 1.59 3.18
CA LEU A 117 -41.40 1.93 3.04
C LEU A 117 -40.81 1.38 1.74
N ARG A 118 -41.18 0.15 1.36
CA ARG A 118 -40.74 -0.46 0.10
C ARG A 118 -41.35 0.26 -1.11
N GLU A 119 -42.64 0.56 -1.05
CA GLU A 119 -43.37 1.24 -2.12
C GLU A 119 -42.84 2.66 -2.36
N GLN A 120 -42.64 3.45 -1.31
CA GLN A 120 -42.01 4.78 -1.38
C GLN A 120 -40.59 4.70 -1.94
N THR A 121 -39.83 3.66 -1.56
CA THR A 121 -38.49 3.46 -2.12
C THR A 121 -38.55 3.21 -3.63
N HIS A 122 -39.52 2.42 -4.09
CA HIS A 122 -39.68 2.11 -5.52
C HIS A 122 -40.26 3.30 -6.32
N SER A 123 -41.47 3.73 -5.97
CA SER A 123 -42.24 4.74 -6.71
C SER A 123 -41.62 6.14 -6.69
N ARG A 124 -40.86 6.48 -5.64
CA ARG A 124 -40.31 7.83 -5.46
C ARG A 124 -38.80 7.88 -5.59
N HIS A 125 -38.07 7.17 -4.74
CA HIS A 125 -36.62 7.28 -4.67
C HIS A 125 -35.93 6.62 -5.86
N TYR A 126 -36.36 5.40 -6.21
CA TYR A 126 -35.84 4.69 -7.36
C TYR A 126 -36.27 5.35 -8.67
N GLU A 127 -37.52 5.78 -8.83
CA GLU A 127 -37.94 6.50 -10.04
C GLU A 127 -37.21 7.83 -10.24
N LEU A 128 -36.92 8.57 -9.16
CA LEU A 128 -36.08 9.77 -9.25
C LEU A 128 -34.68 9.42 -9.76
N TYR A 129 -34.06 8.37 -9.18
CA TYR A 129 -32.77 7.89 -9.64
C TYR A 129 -32.81 7.40 -11.10
N ARG A 130 -33.84 6.64 -11.46
CA ARG A 130 -34.06 6.10 -12.80
C ARG A 130 -34.16 7.21 -13.83
N ARG A 131 -34.99 8.23 -13.58
CA ARG A 131 -35.09 9.42 -14.45
C ARG A 131 -33.74 10.12 -14.61
N CYS A 132 -33.06 10.46 -13.51
CA CYS A 132 -31.76 11.13 -13.61
C CYS A 132 -30.72 10.28 -14.36
N LYS A 133 -30.74 8.96 -14.18
CA LYS A 133 -29.83 8.05 -14.90
C LYS A 133 -30.16 7.90 -16.37
N LEU A 134 -31.44 7.84 -16.71
CA LEU A 134 -31.89 7.82 -18.10
C LEU A 134 -31.51 9.12 -18.81
N GLU A 135 -31.71 10.27 -18.17
CA GLU A 135 -31.26 11.57 -18.68
C GLU A 135 -29.74 11.62 -18.89
N GLU A 136 -28.95 11.12 -17.93
CA GLU A 136 -27.48 11.03 -18.05
C GLU A 136 -27.04 10.11 -19.19
N MET A 137 -27.82 9.06 -19.47
CA MET A 137 -27.60 8.16 -20.62
C MET A 137 -28.12 8.75 -21.94
N GLY A 138 -28.71 9.95 -21.94
CA GLY A 138 -29.19 10.65 -23.13
C GLY A 138 -30.66 10.38 -23.48
N PHE A 139 -31.40 9.63 -22.66
CA PHE A 139 -32.85 9.48 -22.81
C PHE A 139 -33.53 10.72 -22.24
N ARG A 140 -33.77 11.70 -23.10
CA ARG A 140 -34.69 12.81 -22.80
C ARG A 140 -36.07 12.42 -23.33
N ASP A 141 -37.11 12.78 -22.59
CA ASP A 141 -38.48 12.71 -23.11
C ASP A 141 -38.57 13.71 -24.27
N SER A 142 -38.35 13.24 -25.49
CA SER A 142 -38.57 14.03 -26.70
C SER A 142 -40.06 14.08 -26.97
N ASP A 143 -40.62 15.29 -26.96
CA ASP A 143 -41.96 15.57 -27.44
C ASP A 143 -42.11 15.09 -28.90
N GLY A 144 -42.88 14.03 -29.09
CA GLY A 144 -43.67 13.74 -30.30
C GLY A 144 -42.97 13.39 -31.62
N ASP A 145 -41.70 13.76 -31.85
CA ASP A 145 -41.15 13.73 -33.23
C ASP A 145 -39.67 13.30 -33.34
N SER A 146 -39.08 12.74 -32.29
CA SER A 146 -37.71 12.21 -32.34
C SER A 146 -37.72 10.69 -32.54
N GLN A 147 -37.00 10.23 -33.57
CA GLN A 147 -36.66 8.82 -33.82
C GLN A 147 -36.37 8.06 -32.51
N PRO A 148 -36.83 6.81 -32.35
CA PRO A 148 -36.55 6.02 -31.16
C PRO A 148 -35.04 5.89 -30.98
N PHE A 149 -34.49 6.63 -30.01
CA PHE A 149 -33.09 6.59 -29.66
C PHE A 149 -32.76 5.16 -29.19
N SER A 150 -31.94 4.44 -29.96
CA SER A 150 -31.71 3.02 -29.73
C SER A 150 -30.86 2.82 -28.48
N LEU A 151 -31.41 2.09 -27.50
CA LEU A 151 -30.71 1.61 -26.30
C LEU A 151 -29.37 0.94 -26.66
N GLN A 152 -29.31 0.26 -27.79
CA GLN A 152 -28.12 -0.39 -28.32
C GLN A 152 -26.99 0.60 -28.64
N GLU A 153 -27.32 1.74 -29.26
CA GLU A 153 -26.33 2.74 -29.71
C GLU A 153 -25.71 3.49 -28.54
N THR A 154 -26.45 3.74 -27.47
CA THR A 154 -25.90 4.34 -26.24
C THR A 154 -24.97 3.40 -25.51
N TYR A 155 -25.33 2.11 -25.39
CA TYR A 155 -24.43 1.11 -24.83
C TYR A 155 -23.17 0.95 -25.69
N GLU A 156 -23.28 0.97 -27.01
CA GLU A 156 -22.15 0.90 -27.92
C GLU A 156 -21.26 2.15 -27.85
N ALA A 157 -21.84 3.34 -27.75
CA ALA A 157 -21.13 4.60 -27.56
C ALA A 157 -20.39 4.63 -26.20
N LYS A 158 -21.07 4.27 -25.11
CA LYS A 158 -20.46 4.17 -23.76
C LYS A 158 -19.36 3.12 -23.71
N ARG A 159 -19.55 1.98 -24.37
CA ARG A 159 -18.53 0.93 -24.50
C ARG A 159 -17.32 1.42 -25.28
N LYS A 160 -17.53 2.17 -26.36
CA LYS A 160 -16.47 2.77 -27.17
C LYS A 160 -15.70 3.84 -26.40
N GLU A 161 -16.41 4.69 -25.65
CA GLU A 161 -15.83 5.69 -24.75
C GLU A 161 -14.94 5.02 -23.69
N PHE A 162 -15.45 3.97 -23.04
CA PHE A 162 -14.70 3.20 -22.03
C PHE A 162 -13.44 2.54 -22.62
N LEU A 163 -13.54 1.93 -23.80
CA LEU A 163 -12.39 1.33 -24.50
C LEU A 163 -11.34 2.38 -24.87
N SER A 164 -11.77 3.55 -25.36
CA SER A 164 -10.87 4.65 -25.69
C SER A 164 -10.16 5.20 -24.44
N GLU A 165 -10.86 5.31 -23.31
CA GLU A 165 -10.26 5.74 -22.05
C GLU A 165 -9.25 4.71 -21.52
N LEU A 166 -9.54 3.42 -21.68
CA LEU A 166 -8.64 2.33 -21.30
C LEU A 166 -7.36 2.36 -22.14
N GLN A 167 -7.48 2.57 -23.46
CA GLN A 167 -6.35 2.75 -24.36
C GLN A 167 -5.52 3.99 -24.02
N ARG A 168 -6.16 5.11 -23.67
CA ARG A 168 -5.45 6.32 -23.22
C ARG A 168 -4.62 6.04 -21.95
N LYS A 169 -5.21 5.36 -20.96
CA LYS A 169 -4.51 4.98 -19.72
C LYS A 169 -3.37 4.00 -19.97
N GLU A 170 -3.55 3.05 -20.90
CA GLU A 170 -2.49 2.14 -21.32
C GLU A 170 -1.33 2.89 -22.00
N GLU A 171 -1.63 3.82 -22.90
CA GLU A 171 -0.61 4.63 -23.57
C GLU A 171 0.12 5.55 -22.60
N GLU A 172 -0.58 6.16 -21.64
CA GLU A 172 0.04 6.93 -20.55
C GLU A 172 1.00 6.07 -19.71
N MET A 173 0.62 4.83 -19.40
CA MET A 173 1.47 3.90 -18.67
C MET A 173 2.69 3.49 -19.50
N ARG A 174 2.52 3.22 -20.79
CA ARG A 174 3.63 2.92 -21.72
C ARG A 174 4.58 4.10 -21.84
N GLN A 175 4.05 5.31 -22.01
CA GLN A 175 4.86 6.52 -22.11
C GLN A 175 5.64 6.78 -20.81
N MET A 176 5.02 6.55 -19.65
CA MET A 176 5.70 6.64 -18.36
C MET A 176 6.85 5.63 -18.26
N PHE A 177 6.64 4.39 -18.70
CA PHE A 177 7.69 3.36 -18.75
C PHE A 177 8.83 3.76 -19.68
N VAL A 178 8.53 4.20 -20.91
CA VAL A 178 9.54 4.65 -21.88
C VAL A 178 10.36 5.81 -21.33
N ASN A 179 9.71 6.79 -20.72
CA ASN A 179 10.39 7.93 -20.10
C ASN A 179 11.30 7.46 -18.95
N LYS A 180 10.82 6.53 -18.11
CA LYS A 180 11.61 5.99 -17.00
C LYS A 180 12.82 5.20 -17.50
N VAL A 181 12.65 4.37 -18.53
CA VAL A 181 13.76 3.64 -19.16
C VAL A 181 14.80 4.62 -19.70
N LYS A 182 14.37 5.66 -20.43
CA LYS A 182 15.27 6.68 -20.98
C LYS A 182 16.03 7.45 -19.91
N GLU A 183 15.38 7.80 -18.80
CA GLU A 183 16.03 8.42 -17.63
C GLU A 183 17.09 7.49 -17.04
N THR A 184 16.75 6.21 -16.80
CA THR A 184 17.69 5.23 -16.24
C THR A 184 18.86 4.92 -17.17
N GLU A 185 18.65 4.92 -18.49
CA GLU A 185 19.71 4.74 -19.48
C GLU A 185 20.69 5.93 -19.49
N LEU A 186 20.17 7.15 -19.37
CA LEU A 186 21.01 8.35 -19.23
C LEU A 186 21.83 8.34 -17.93
N GLU A 187 21.21 7.96 -16.80
CA GLU A 187 21.92 7.81 -15.53
C GLU A 187 23.02 6.74 -15.59
N LEU A 188 22.75 5.60 -16.23
CA LEU A 188 23.73 4.55 -16.43
C LEU A 188 24.90 5.05 -17.28
N LYS A 189 24.62 5.76 -18.36
CA LYS A 189 25.64 6.32 -19.24
C LYS A 189 26.53 7.35 -18.53
N GLU A 190 25.96 8.16 -17.64
CA GLU A 190 26.73 9.10 -16.82
C GLU A 190 27.61 8.37 -15.79
N LYS A 191 27.07 7.36 -15.12
CA LYS A 191 27.85 6.51 -14.20
C LYS A 191 28.98 5.76 -14.90
N GLU A 192 28.75 5.28 -16.12
CA GLU A 192 29.81 4.68 -16.96
C GLU A 192 30.91 5.68 -17.29
N ARG A 193 30.56 6.91 -17.68
CA ARG A 193 31.53 7.99 -17.94
C ARG A 193 32.36 8.30 -16.70
N GLU A 194 31.73 8.49 -15.55
CA GLU A 194 32.43 8.73 -14.28
C GLU A 194 33.37 7.58 -13.90
N LEU A 195 32.91 6.33 -14.09
CA LEU A 195 33.73 5.16 -13.79
C LEU A 195 34.96 5.10 -14.71
N HIS A 196 34.79 5.48 -15.98
CA HIS A 196 35.87 5.55 -16.95
C HIS A 196 36.90 6.64 -16.59
N GLU A 197 36.43 7.82 -16.18
CA GLU A 197 37.29 8.92 -15.71
C GLU A 197 38.06 8.54 -14.44
N LYS A 198 37.37 7.91 -13.47
CA LYS A 198 37.99 7.38 -12.24
C LYS A 198 39.07 6.35 -12.56
N PHE A 199 38.80 5.44 -13.51
CA PHE A 199 39.75 4.43 -13.95
C PHE A 199 41.01 5.06 -14.57
N GLU A 200 40.85 6.02 -15.49
CA GLU A 200 41.99 6.72 -16.11
C GLU A 200 42.76 7.59 -15.12
N HIS A 201 42.09 8.17 -14.12
CA HIS A 201 42.77 8.86 -13.01
C HIS A 201 43.61 7.89 -12.16
N LEU A 202 43.01 6.79 -11.70
CA LEU A 202 43.70 5.75 -10.92
C LEU A 202 44.90 5.16 -11.68
N LYS A 203 44.75 4.94 -12.98
CA LYS A 203 45.83 4.46 -13.86
C LYS A 203 47.01 5.43 -13.93
N ARG A 204 46.75 6.74 -14.04
CA ARG A 204 47.79 7.79 -14.00
C ARG A 204 48.49 7.84 -12.65
N VAL A 205 47.73 7.81 -11.55
CA VAL A 205 48.30 7.79 -10.19
C VAL A 205 49.16 6.54 -9.99
N HIS A 206 48.68 5.38 -10.42
CA HIS A 206 49.43 4.13 -10.33
C HIS A 206 50.73 4.17 -11.13
N GLN A 207 50.73 4.74 -12.34
CA GLN A 207 51.94 4.93 -13.13
C GLN A 207 52.96 5.84 -12.45
N GLU A 208 52.49 6.94 -11.85
CA GLU A 208 53.37 7.88 -11.13
C GLU A 208 53.95 7.28 -9.86
N GLU A 209 53.13 6.55 -9.08
CA GLU A 209 53.63 5.82 -7.90
C GLU A 209 54.62 4.72 -8.29
N LYS A 210 54.38 4.00 -9.40
CA LYS A 210 55.34 3.02 -9.93
C LYS A 210 56.67 3.69 -10.30
N ARG A 211 56.63 4.86 -10.95
CA ARG A 211 57.83 5.65 -11.29
C ARG A 211 58.61 6.07 -10.04
N LYS A 212 57.93 6.57 -9.01
CA LYS A 212 58.56 6.94 -7.73
C LYS A 212 59.19 5.73 -7.02
N VAL A 213 58.53 4.58 -7.04
CA VAL A 213 59.09 3.35 -6.46
C VAL A 213 60.31 2.86 -7.23
N GLU A 214 60.28 2.91 -8.56
CA GLU A 214 61.45 2.57 -9.40
C GLU A 214 62.63 3.53 -9.17
N GLU A 215 62.38 4.82 -9.00
CA GLU A 215 63.40 5.83 -8.69
C GLU A 215 64.05 5.56 -7.32
N LYS A 216 63.23 5.36 -6.27
CA LYS A 216 63.73 4.98 -4.93
C LYS A 216 64.50 3.66 -4.95
N ARG A 217 64.05 2.68 -5.75
CA ARG A 217 64.76 1.41 -5.94
C ARG A 217 66.14 1.65 -6.54
N ARG A 218 66.25 2.50 -7.57
CA ARG A 218 67.53 2.84 -8.21
C ARG A 218 68.48 3.53 -7.23
N GLU A 219 67.98 4.50 -6.45
CA GLU A 219 68.77 5.18 -5.41
C GLU A 219 69.30 4.19 -4.37
N LEU A 220 68.45 3.28 -3.87
CA LEU A 220 68.85 2.24 -2.92
C LEU A 220 69.85 1.24 -3.54
N GLU A 221 69.70 0.89 -4.81
CA GLU A 221 70.66 0.04 -5.54
C GLU A 221 72.01 0.75 -5.69
N GLU A 222 72.02 2.04 -6.01
CA GLU A 222 73.23 2.87 -6.09
C GLU A 222 73.92 2.99 -4.73
N GLU A 223 73.17 3.27 -3.65
CA GLU A 223 73.68 3.34 -2.28
C GLU A 223 74.23 1.98 -1.81
N SER A 224 73.50 0.89 -2.06
CA SER A 224 73.94 -0.47 -1.77
C SER A 224 75.23 -0.82 -2.54
N SER A 225 75.32 -0.44 -3.81
CA SER A 225 76.53 -0.64 -4.61
C SER A 225 77.71 0.18 -4.07
N ALA A 226 77.47 1.43 -3.64
CA ALA A 226 78.49 2.29 -3.05
C ALA A 226 78.95 1.77 -1.70
N PHE A 227 78.03 1.30 -0.86
CA PHE A 227 78.34 0.63 0.40
C PHE A 227 79.17 -0.63 0.16
N THR A 228 78.81 -1.45 -0.82
CA THR A 228 79.57 -2.65 -1.20
C THR A 228 80.98 -2.29 -1.68
N ARG A 229 81.14 -1.23 -2.49
CA ARG A 229 82.46 -0.72 -2.90
C ARG A 229 83.29 -0.25 -1.70
N ARG A 230 82.70 0.49 -0.76
CA ARG A 230 83.39 0.93 0.47
C ARG A 230 83.78 -0.26 1.34
N LYS A 231 82.88 -1.23 1.53
CA LYS A 231 83.14 -2.46 2.26
C LYS A 231 84.32 -3.22 1.64
N ALA A 232 84.32 -3.43 0.32
CA ALA A 232 85.40 -4.10 -0.38
C ALA A 232 86.74 -3.36 -0.26
N ALA A 233 86.74 -2.01 -0.28
CA ALA A 233 87.94 -1.21 -0.07
C ALA A 233 88.51 -1.35 1.35
N VAL A 234 87.64 -1.37 2.37
CA VAL A 234 88.05 -1.60 3.77
C VAL A 234 88.56 -3.03 3.96
N GLU A 235 87.89 -4.04 3.40
CA GLU A 235 88.35 -5.44 3.43
C GLU A 235 89.71 -5.59 2.72
N ALA A 236 89.94 -4.90 1.60
CA ALA A 236 91.23 -4.90 0.90
C ALA A 236 92.35 -4.25 1.73
N LEU A 237 92.07 -3.13 2.40
CA LEU A 237 93.01 -2.48 3.33
C LEU A 237 93.31 -3.35 4.56
N GLN A 238 92.30 -4.04 5.09
CA GLN A 238 92.46 -5.00 6.18
C GLN A 238 93.26 -6.25 5.75
N SER A 239 93.08 -6.69 4.49
CA SER A 239 93.89 -7.75 3.87
C SER A 239 95.36 -7.32 3.68
N GLN A 240 95.61 -6.05 3.32
CA GLN A 240 96.97 -5.49 3.27
C GLN A 240 97.60 -5.34 4.65
N ALA A 241 96.82 -5.01 5.69
CA ALA A 241 97.29 -4.98 7.08
C ALA A 241 97.64 -6.38 7.62
N LEU A 242 96.91 -7.42 7.20
CA LEU A 242 97.21 -8.83 7.54
C LEU A 242 98.44 -9.38 6.77
N HIS A 243 98.87 -8.73 5.69
CA HIS A 243 100.10 -9.10 4.96
C HIS A 243 101.39 -8.51 5.57
N ALA A 244 101.32 -7.67 6.60
CA ALA A 244 102.49 -7.10 7.30
C ALA A 244 103.00 -7.96 8.47
N THR A 245 102.50 -9.17 8.69
CA THR A 245 103.04 -10.09 9.69
C THR A 245 103.00 -11.55 9.22
N SER A 246 104.17 -12.00 8.75
CA SER A 246 104.70 -13.38 8.74
C SER A 246 104.00 -14.50 7.94
N GLN A 247 104.76 -15.04 6.97
CA GLN A 247 105.14 -16.46 6.74
C GLN A 247 104.18 -17.54 7.27
N GLN A 248 103.80 -18.64 6.60
CA GLN A 248 104.36 -19.45 5.52
C GLN A 248 103.27 -20.53 5.15
N PRO A 249 103.47 -21.42 4.16
CA PRO A 249 102.43 -22.15 3.44
C PRO A 249 102.08 -23.51 4.05
N LEU A 250 100.96 -24.14 3.63
CA LEU A 250 100.84 -25.60 3.54
C LEU A 250 99.68 -26.04 2.63
N ARG A 251 99.88 -27.22 2.04
CA ARG A 251 99.17 -27.80 0.91
C ARG A 251 97.89 -28.54 1.30
N LYS A 252 96.92 -28.50 0.38
CA LYS A 252 96.13 -29.60 -0.21
C LYS A 252 95.69 -30.73 0.74
N ASP A 253 94.37 -30.91 0.92
CA ASP A 253 93.78 -32.18 0.48
C ASP A 253 92.27 -32.13 0.20
N LYS A 254 91.90 -33.03 -0.70
CA LYS A 254 90.62 -33.29 -1.32
C LYS A 254 89.86 -34.27 -0.44
N ASP A 255 88.58 -34.03 -0.13
CA ASP A 255 87.67 -35.15 0.09
C ASP A 255 86.20 -34.92 -0.26
N ARG A 256 85.64 -35.98 -0.83
CA ARG A 256 84.29 -36.16 -1.38
C ARG A 256 83.34 -36.70 -0.32
N LYS A 257 82.11 -36.15 -0.26
CA LYS A 257 80.79 -36.85 -0.14
C LYS A 257 79.73 -35.78 0.16
N LYS A 258 78.68 -35.52 -0.63
CA LYS A 258 77.59 -36.34 -1.24
C LYS A 258 76.52 -36.80 -0.23
N SER A 259 75.39 -36.08 -0.21
CA SER A 259 73.99 -36.53 -0.09
C SER A 259 73.09 -35.26 -0.07
N ASP A 260 72.24 -35.02 -1.08
CA ASP A 260 70.84 -35.52 -1.18
C ASP A 260 69.95 -34.88 -0.09
N ILE A 261 68.79 -34.25 -0.29
CA ILE A 261 67.72 -34.23 -1.31
C ILE A 261 66.96 -32.91 -1.07
N GLY A 262 66.61 -32.16 -2.11
CA GLY A 262 65.20 -31.99 -2.43
C GLY A 262 65.01 -31.02 -3.58
N ALA A 263 64.90 -31.59 -4.78
CA ALA A 263 64.27 -30.94 -5.91
C ALA A 263 62.78 -30.78 -5.63
N GLN A 264 62.24 -29.60 -5.94
CA GLN A 264 60.95 -29.54 -6.60
C GLN A 264 60.94 -28.39 -7.60
N GLN A 265 61.06 -28.78 -8.87
CA GLN A 265 60.53 -28.03 -9.99
C GLN A 265 59.00 -28.00 -9.89
N SER A 266 58.44 -26.83 -10.10
CA SER A 266 57.30 -26.55 -10.98
C SER A 266 57.04 -25.05 -10.81
N GLY A 267 56.79 -24.25 -11.81
CA GLY A 267 56.30 -24.46 -13.15
C GLY A 267 55.69 -23.11 -13.49
N MET A 268 55.99 -22.59 -14.67
CA MET A 268 55.29 -21.44 -15.22
C MET A 268 53.78 -21.69 -15.09
N SER A 269 53.06 -20.80 -14.43
CA SER A 269 51.64 -20.63 -14.72
C SER A 269 51.33 -19.13 -14.74
N LEU A 270 50.83 -18.72 -15.89
CA LEU A 270 50.14 -17.46 -16.09
C LEU A 270 49.03 -17.36 -15.03
N SER A 271 49.23 -16.48 -14.05
CA SER A 271 48.13 -16.06 -13.18
C SER A 271 47.33 -15.01 -13.94
N ASN A 272 46.31 -15.48 -14.65
CA ASN A 272 45.22 -14.69 -15.18
C ASN A 272 44.78 -13.62 -14.18
N SER A 273 44.51 -12.43 -14.73
CA SER A 273 43.66 -11.40 -14.17
C SER A 273 42.54 -12.00 -13.33
N LYS A 274 42.56 -11.74 -12.02
CA LYS A 274 41.36 -11.84 -11.19
C LYS A 274 40.96 -10.42 -10.81
N VAL A 275 40.25 -9.79 -11.75
CA VAL A 275 39.32 -8.71 -11.42
C VAL A 275 38.44 -9.25 -10.31
N MET A 276 38.49 -8.64 -9.12
CA MET A 276 37.45 -8.85 -8.12
C MET A 276 36.17 -8.20 -8.67
N MET A 277 35.43 -8.97 -9.46
CA MET A 277 33.99 -8.79 -9.55
C MET A 277 33.44 -9.24 -8.19
N THR A 278 33.25 -8.28 -7.29
CA THR A 278 32.27 -8.47 -6.23
C THR A 278 30.94 -8.73 -6.93
N LYS A 279 30.52 -10.00 -6.97
CA LYS A 279 29.12 -10.35 -7.19
C LYS A 279 28.34 -9.61 -6.11
N ALA A 280 27.72 -8.49 -6.48
CA ALA A 280 26.51 -8.10 -5.81
C ALA A 280 25.59 -9.31 -5.95
N SER A 281 25.29 -9.96 -4.83
CA SER A 281 24.19 -10.92 -4.79
C SER A 281 22.92 -10.12 -5.01
N VAL A 282 22.54 -9.96 -6.28
CA VAL A 282 21.19 -9.56 -6.62
C VAL A 282 20.36 -10.79 -6.32
N GLU A 283 19.70 -10.81 -5.17
CA GLU A 283 18.56 -11.70 -4.97
C GLU A 283 17.62 -11.48 -6.16
N PRO A 284 17.19 -12.54 -6.87
CA PRO A 284 16.15 -12.38 -7.86
C PRO A 284 14.95 -11.79 -7.13
N LEU A 285 14.46 -10.63 -7.58
CA LEU A 285 13.21 -10.07 -7.12
C LEU A 285 12.16 -11.16 -7.21
N ASN A 286 11.81 -11.70 -6.05
CA ASN A 286 10.82 -12.73 -5.91
C ASN A 286 9.45 -12.12 -6.24
N CYS A 287 9.04 -12.25 -7.50
CA CYS A 287 7.72 -11.82 -7.99
C CYS A 287 6.53 -12.54 -7.31
N SER A 288 6.74 -13.44 -6.35
CA SER A 288 5.65 -14.05 -5.56
C SER A 288 5.26 -13.28 -4.29
N THR A 289 5.93 -12.19 -3.93
CA THR A 289 5.64 -11.44 -2.68
C THR A 289 4.92 -10.10 -2.88
N TRP A 290 4.62 -9.71 -4.12
CA TRP A 290 3.88 -8.47 -4.44
C TRP A 290 2.51 -8.71 -5.11
N TRP A 291 2.03 -9.95 -5.12
CA TRP A 291 0.75 -10.35 -5.73
C TRP A 291 -0.42 -10.74 -4.78
N PRO A 292 -0.47 -10.40 -3.48
CA PRO A 292 -1.75 -10.50 -2.75
C PRO A 292 -2.73 -9.34 -2.98
N ALA A 293 -2.34 -8.24 -3.64
CA ALA A 293 -3.20 -7.06 -3.78
C ALA A 293 -4.05 -7.02 -5.08
N MET A 294 -3.90 -8.00 -5.98
CA MET A 294 -4.63 -8.09 -7.26
C MET A 294 -5.34 -9.45 -7.43
N GLN A 295 -5.76 -10.06 -6.32
CA GLN A 295 -6.63 -11.24 -6.33
C GLN A 295 -7.86 -11.04 -5.43
N CYS A 296 -8.52 -9.90 -5.59
CA CYS A 296 -9.89 -9.69 -5.14
C CYS A 296 -10.66 -8.97 -6.26
N CYS A 297 -11.04 -9.72 -7.30
CA CYS A 297 -12.18 -9.41 -8.17
C CYS A 297 -12.51 -10.53 -9.19
N SER A 298 -11.63 -11.51 -9.40
CA SER A 298 -11.90 -12.66 -10.29
C SER A 298 -12.28 -13.97 -9.57
N CYS A 299 -12.26 -14.00 -8.23
CA CYS A 299 -12.68 -15.17 -7.44
C CYS A 299 -14.15 -15.11 -6.96
N LEU A 300 -14.88 -14.01 -7.20
CA LEU A 300 -16.31 -13.88 -6.85
C LEU A 300 -17.27 -14.23 -8.00
N VAL A 301 -16.75 -14.63 -9.17
CA VAL A 301 -17.55 -15.06 -10.34
C VAL A 301 -17.38 -16.57 -10.63
N ARG A 302 -16.69 -17.30 -9.74
CA ARG A 302 -16.44 -18.75 -9.89
C ARG A 302 -16.75 -19.56 -8.64
N ASP A 303 -17.62 -19.06 -7.77
CA ASP A 303 -18.20 -19.90 -6.72
C ASP A 303 -19.40 -20.66 -7.30
N ALA A 304 -19.18 -21.96 -7.51
CA ALA A 304 -20.12 -22.90 -8.10
C ALA A 304 -21.10 -23.44 -7.04
N THR A 305 -21.90 -22.56 -6.43
CA THR A 305 -22.91 -22.93 -5.43
C THR A 305 -24.31 -22.39 -5.70
N TRP A 306 -24.56 -21.81 -6.89
CA TRP A 306 -25.88 -21.31 -7.30
C TRP A 306 -26.43 -21.94 -8.59
N ARG A 307 -26.05 -23.19 -8.90
CA ARG A 307 -26.49 -23.88 -10.13
C ARG A 307 -27.28 -25.17 -9.92
N GLU A 308 -27.89 -25.36 -8.76
CA GLU A 308 -28.93 -26.38 -8.55
C GLU A 308 -30.05 -25.82 -7.69
N GLY A 309 -31.23 -25.65 -8.30
CA GLY A 309 -32.43 -25.20 -7.60
C GLY A 309 -33.38 -24.35 -8.45
N PHE A 310 -33.60 -24.70 -9.72
CA PHE A 310 -34.84 -24.38 -10.46
C PHE A 310 -34.90 -25.30 -11.69
N LEU A 311 -35.43 -26.49 -11.46
CA LEU A 311 -36.31 -27.21 -12.38
C LEU A 311 -37.62 -27.42 -11.63
#